data_AF-A0A843GGR7-F1
#
_entry.id   AF-A0A843GGR7-F1
#
_cell.length_a   1.000
_cell.length_b   1.000
_cell.length_c   1.000
_cell.angle_alpha   90.00
_cell.angle_beta   90.00
_cell.angle_gamma   90.00
#
_symmetry.space_group_name_H-M   'P 1'
#
loop_
_entity.id
_entity.type
_entity.pdbx_description
1 polymer ?
#
loop_
_entity_poly.entity_id
_entity_poly.type
_entity_poly.pdbx_seq_one_letter_code
_entity_poly.pdbx_strand_id
1 'polypeptide(L)'
;MKRTKLFAKYAKHPKHTYEISETLSYKDDTGREPDIIFPYSGRNRGKSFEIASQCLADAWYDDRQLAYVRRNEDTQDMICQYFEDKHEFIKDMTDGMCDQISISKGTLYFAHTEEIEGKIKVVNDKELGKFFALSRQNRYRSLQYPKIWNMLFEEVITDGGFLSSEPEKLMNLYSTIGRDRPGFKLYLISNLVTPVNPYSNSWGIYMDRTKPGEVRLTKLYLGEYDEEGNERYYLIAGHYLKDLNQLSEADLKKNKRNRIKTGIASNRWDEARLYPVMDLKFIKQYEILETAVFEWDDMMFQMDILEVPRNIRKLYLEEDEQPMQETMFLGYIRRKSTEPFEETRLYTNNPDRLSIYATKGFKMVYKIDKIIDYLKKNGWIVGCNNLVMNSFDQIYAKLLLLR
;
A
#
# COMPACT_ATOMS: atom_id res chain seq x y z
N MET A 1 -23.46 -15.58 -21.54
CA MET A 1 -24.74 -15.41 -20.81
C MET A 1 -24.63 -15.71 -19.31
N LYS A 2 -24.04 -16.85 -18.88
CA LYS A 2 -23.86 -17.17 -17.44
C LYS A 2 -23.02 -16.11 -16.69
N ARG A 3 -21.83 -15.78 -17.21
CA ARG A 3 -20.95 -14.72 -16.67
C ARG A 3 -21.67 -13.38 -16.47
N THR A 4 -22.35 -12.87 -17.49
CA THR A 4 -23.08 -11.60 -17.41
C THR A 4 -24.17 -11.63 -16.32
N LYS A 5 -24.92 -12.74 -16.19
CA LYS A 5 -25.93 -12.91 -15.14
C LYS A 5 -25.31 -12.96 -13.74
N LEU A 6 -24.17 -13.63 -13.60
CA LEU A 6 -23.41 -13.69 -12.35
C LEU A 6 -22.99 -12.29 -11.91
N PHE A 7 -22.29 -11.54 -12.76
CA PHE A 7 -21.87 -10.18 -12.41
C PHE A 7 -23.06 -9.23 -12.21
N ALA A 8 -24.19 -9.42 -12.90
CA ALA A 8 -25.40 -8.65 -12.62
C ALA A 8 -26.02 -8.96 -11.23
N LYS A 9 -25.97 -10.23 -10.79
CA LYS A 9 -26.37 -10.64 -9.42
C LYS A 9 -25.48 -9.95 -8.39
N TYR A 10 -24.17 -9.96 -8.64
CA TYR A 10 -23.18 -9.43 -7.72
C TYR A 10 -23.00 -7.92 -7.79
N ALA A 11 -23.43 -7.23 -8.84
CA ALA A 11 -23.38 -5.76 -8.94
C ALA A 11 -24.17 -5.02 -7.84
N LYS A 12 -25.13 -5.71 -7.18
CA LYS A 12 -25.89 -5.19 -6.04
C LYS A 12 -25.39 -5.68 -4.68
N HIS A 13 -24.33 -6.50 -4.67
CA HIS A 13 -23.80 -7.09 -3.45
C HIS A 13 -23.11 -6.00 -2.60
N PRO A 14 -23.24 -5.99 -1.27
CA PRO A 14 -22.67 -4.93 -0.41
C PRO A 14 -21.14 -4.77 -0.54
N LYS A 15 -20.45 -5.85 -0.93
CA LYS A 15 -19.00 -5.84 -1.21
C LYS A 15 -18.65 -5.45 -2.66
N HIS A 16 -19.61 -5.49 -3.58
CA HIS A 16 -19.47 -4.94 -4.94
C HIS A 16 -19.98 -3.50 -4.89
N THR A 17 -19.12 -2.62 -4.38
CA THR A 17 -19.50 -1.23 -4.17
C THR A 17 -18.98 -0.30 -5.27
N TYR A 18 -18.24 -0.74 -6.31
CA TYR A 18 -17.33 0.20 -6.99
C TYR A 18 -17.19 0.21 -8.53
N GLU A 19 -16.63 1.36 -8.94
CA GLU A 19 -16.18 1.87 -10.25
C GLU A 19 -14.91 1.16 -10.80
N ILE A 20 -14.54 -0.06 -10.37
CA ILE A 20 -13.36 -0.74 -10.95
C ILE A 20 -13.59 -1.07 -12.42
N SER A 21 -14.82 -1.40 -12.80
CA SER A 21 -15.22 -1.56 -14.21
C SER A 21 -14.81 -0.38 -15.09
N GLU A 22 -14.88 0.86 -14.58
CA GLU A 22 -14.38 2.04 -15.29
C GLU A 22 -12.86 1.92 -15.48
N THR A 23 -12.11 1.66 -14.41
CA THR A 23 -10.64 1.42 -14.44
C THR A 23 -10.23 0.34 -15.43
N LEU A 24 -10.94 -0.79 -15.45
CA LEU A 24 -10.68 -1.91 -16.35
C LEU A 24 -11.00 -1.54 -17.81
N SER A 25 -11.88 -0.58 -18.04
CA SER A 25 -12.28 -0.09 -19.36
C SER A 25 -11.45 1.08 -19.88
N TYR A 26 -10.58 1.66 -19.05
CA TYR A 26 -9.74 2.78 -19.45
C TYR A 26 -8.82 2.38 -20.60
N LYS A 27 -8.63 3.32 -21.52
CA LYS A 27 -7.70 3.24 -22.64
C LYS A 27 -6.93 4.54 -22.69
N ASP A 28 -5.68 4.49 -23.13
CA ASP A 28 -4.95 5.69 -23.49
C ASP A 28 -5.48 6.30 -24.80
N ASP A 29 -4.92 7.44 -25.22
CA ASP A 29 -5.31 8.15 -26.42
C ASP A 29 -5.14 7.32 -27.72
N THR A 30 -4.38 6.22 -27.66
CA THR A 30 -4.19 5.28 -28.78
C THR A 30 -5.19 4.13 -28.77
N GLY A 31 -6.05 4.05 -27.75
CA GLY A 31 -6.98 2.93 -27.55
C GLY A 31 -6.35 1.73 -26.84
N ARG A 32 -5.11 1.85 -26.34
CA ARG A 32 -4.41 0.78 -25.61
C ARG A 32 -4.91 0.70 -24.18
N GLU A 33 -5.22 -0.51 -23.72
CA GLU A 33 -5.59 -0.76 -22.34
C GLU A 33 -4.36 -0.81 -21.41
N PRO A 34 -4.48 -0.40 -20.14
CA PRO A 34 -3.42 -0.56 -19.15
C PRO A 34 -2.99 -2.01 -18.96
N ASP A 35 -1.68 -2.23 -18.85
CA ASP A 35 -1.08 -3.52 -18.52
C ASP A 35 -1.11 -3.76 -17.00
N ILE A 36 -0.94 -2.67 -16.23
CA ILE A 36 -0.90 -2.66 -14.78
C ILE A 36 -2.03 -1.76 -14.25
N ILE A 37 -2.81 -2.27 -13.31
CA ILE A 37 -3.97 -1.59 -12.74
C ILE A 37 -3.80 -1.54 -11.23
N PHE A 38 -3.74 -0.32 -10.68
CA PHE A 38 -3.49 -0.07 -9.27
C PHE A 38 -4.62 0.77 -8.64
N PRO A 39 -5.74 0.15 -8.24
CA PRO A 39 -6.75 0.81 -7.44
C PRO A 39 -6.28 0.91 -5.98
N TYR A 40 -6.24 2.13 -5.46
CA TYR A 40 -5.90 2.40 -4.08
C TYR A 40 -6.96 3.26 -3.40
N SER A 41 -7.29 2.88 -2.17
CA SER A 41 -8.22 3.58 -1.29
C SER A 41 -8.08 2.98 0.12
N GLY A 42 -8.66 3.65 1.13
CA GLY A 42 -8.79 3.06 2.47
C GLY A 42 -9.54 1.72 2.49
N ARG A 43 -9.55 1.07 3.66
CA ARG A 43 -10.13 -0.26 3.89
C ARG A 43 -11.61 -0.39 3.48
N ASN A 44 -12.06 -1.63 3.31
CA ASN A 44 -13.48 -1.98 3.23
C ASN A 44 -14.25 -1.35 2.05
N ARG A 45 -13.60 -1.29 0.88
CA ARG A 45 -14.15 -0.73 -0.38
C ARG A 45 -14.35 -1.77 -1.49
N GLY A 46 -14.37 -3.07 -1.17
CA GLY A 46 -14.67 -4.11 -2.17
C GLY A 46 -13.57 -4.43 -3.20
N LYS A 47 -12.47 -3.68 -3.24
CA LYS A 47 -11.36 -3.83 -4.21
C LYS A 47 -10.89 -5.28 -4.40
N SER A 48 -10.50 -5.92 -3.30
CA SER A 48 -10.03 -7.31 -3.29
C SER A 48 -11.12 -8.29 -3.74
N PHE A 49 -12.38 -8.04 -3.36
CA PHE A 49 -13.49 -8.91 -3.78
C PHE A 49 -13.69 -8.81 -5.29
N GLU A 50 -13.84 -7.60 -5.83
CA GLU A 50 -14.18 -7.37 -7.24
C GLU A 50 -13.09 -7.87 -8.20
N ILE A 51 -11.83 -7.50 -7.97
CA ILE A 51 -10.73 -7.92 -8.84
C ILE A 51 -10.51 -9.44 -8.75
N ALA A 52 -10.53 -10.01 -7.55
CA ALA A 52 -10.35 -11.44 -7.42
C ALA A 52 -11.52 -12.20 -8.05
N SER A 53 -12.77 -11.76 -7.86
CA SER A 53 -13.95 -12.34 -8.52
C SER A 53 -13.83 -12.30 -10.05
N GLN A 54 -13.30 -11.22 -10.61
CA GLN A 54 -12.98 -11.12 -12.03
C GLN A 54 -11.92 -12.15 -12.45
N CYS A 55 -10.82 -12.27 -11.71
CA CYS A 55 -9.78 -13.28 -11.97
C CYS A 55 -10.30 -14.73 -11.83
N LEU A 56 -11.15 -15.00 -10.85
CA LEU A 56 -11.79 -16.31 -10.66
C LEU A 56 -12.70 -16.65 -11.84
N ALA A 57 -13.50 -15.68 -12.31
CA ALA A 57 -14.36 -15.85 -13.47
C ALA A 57 -13.57 -16.07 -14.77
N ASP A 58 -12.47 -15.35 -14.96
CA ASP A 58 -11.56 -15.54 -16.10
C ASP A 58 -10.95 -16.96 -16.10
N ALA A 59 -10.50 -17.45 -14.94
CA ALA A 59 -9.97 -18.80 -14.82
C ALA A 59 -11.03 -19.88 -15.05
N TRP A 60 -12.25 -19.67 -14.53
CA TRP A 60 -13.32 -20.65 -14.65
C TRP A 60 -13.92 -20.70 -16.06
N TYR A 61 -14.28 -19.56 -16.65
CA TYR A 61 -14.98 -19.52 -17.93
C TYR A 61 -14.04 -19.50 -19.14
N ASP A 62 -12.85 -18.89 -19.02
CA ASP A 62 -11.97 -18.60 -20.17
C ASP A 62 -10.63 -19.36 -20.11
N ASP A 63 -10.43 -20.23 -19.10
CA ASP A 63 -9.16 -20.95 -18.82
C ASP A 63 -7.96 -20.00 -18.64
N ARG A 64 -8.25 -18.76 -18.20
CA ARG A 64 -7.27 -17.70 -17.93
C ARG A 64 -6.83 -17.72 -16.47
N GLN A 65 -5.81 -18.53 -16.18
CA GLN A 65 -5.33 -18.78 -14.82
C GLN A 65 -4.76 -17.54 -14.12
N LEU A 66 -4.76 -17.60 -12.80
CA LEU A 66 -4.31 -16.57 -11.88
C LEU A 66 -2.88 -16.82 -11.37
N ALA A 67 -2.02 -15.80 -11.38
CA ALA A 67 -0.84 -15.72 -10.52
C ALA A 67 -1.21 -14.92 -9.27
N TYR A 68 -1.44 -15.60 -8.16
CA TYR A 68 -1.66 -14.96 -6.87
C TYR A 68 -0.32 -14.67 -6.19
N VAL A 69 0.00 -13.40 -6.01
CA VAL A 69 1.30 -12.93 -5.54
C VAL A 69 1.15 -12.36 -4.14
N ARG A 70 2.05 -12.80 -3.25
CA ARG A 70 2.29 -12.21 -1.93
C ARG A 70 3.74 -11.82 -1.82
N ARG A 71 4.04 -10.84 -0.96
CA ARG A 71 5.41 -10.33 -0.79
C ARG A 71 6.35 -11.43 -0.29
N ASN A 72 5.92 -12.15 0.74
CA ASN A 72 6.63 -13.26 1.34
C ASN A 72 5.88 -14.57 1.10
N GLU A 73 6.46 -15.68 1.57
CA GLU A 73 5.72 -16.92 1.63
C GLU A 73 4.64 -16.86 2.71
N ASP A 74 3.47 -17.36 2.37
CA ASP A 74 2.36 -17.54 3.29
C ASP A 74 2.08 -19.04 3.46
N THR A 75 1.42 -19.40 4.56
CA THR A 75 0.97 -20.78 4.77
C THR A 75 -0.18 -21.12 3.81
N GLN A 76 -0.42 -22.42 3.59
CA GLN A 76 -1.54 -22.86 2.77
C GLN A 76 -2.88 -22.31 3.28
N ASP A 77 -3.08 -22.33 4.60
CA ASP A 77 -4.29 -21.82 5.23
C ASP A 77 -4.48 -20.32 5.00
N MET A 78 -3.41 -19.51 5.14
CA MET A 78 -3.49 -18.06 4.90
C MET A 78 -3.84 -17.75 3.44
N ILE A 79 -3.33 -18.55 2.50
CA ILE A 79 -3.64 -18.39 1.07
C ILE A 79 -5.10 -18.76 0.79
N CYS A 80 -5.61 -19.85 1.35
CA CYS A 80 -7.01 -20.24 1.18
C CYS A 80 -7.98 -19.26 1.87
N GLN A 81 -7.62 -18.77 3.07
CA GLN A 81 -8.40 -17.78 3.83
C GLN A 81 -8.70 -16.51 3.04
N TYR A 82 -7.77 -16.08 2.17
CA TYR A 82 -7.99 -14.93 1.30
C TYR A 82 -9.23 -15.08 0.38
N PHE A 83 -9.60 -16.31 0.04
CA PHE A 83 -10.73 -16.61 -0.86
C PHE A 83 -12.02 -17.00 -0.13
N GLU A 84 -11.99 -17.23 1.19
CA GLU A 84 -13.17 -17.66 1.97
C GLU A 84 -14.33 -16.67 1.85
N ASP A 85 -14.02 -15.37 1.80
CA ASP A 85 -15.02 -14.32 1.71
C ASP A 85 -15.71 -14.23 0.33
N LYS A 86 -15.30 -15.11 -0.61
CA LYS A 86 -15.83 -15.30 -1.97
C LYS A 86 -16.52 -16.66 -2.15
N HIS A 87 -16.76 -17.43 -1.07
CA HIS A 87 -17.43 -18.73 -1.09
C HIS A 87 -18.72 -18.74 -1.94
N GLU A 88 -19.67 -17.84 -1.64
CA GLU A 88 -20.94 -17.74 -2.37
C GLU A 88 -20.73 -17.40 -3.85
N PHE A 89 -19.74 -16.55 -4.17
CA PHE A 89 -19.42 -16.21 -5.55
C PHE A 89 -18.89 -17.42 -6.31
N ILE A 90 -17.99 -18.20 -5.70
CA ILE A 90 -17.45 -19.43 -6.29
C ILE A 90 -18.58 -20.44 -6.51
N LYS A 91 -19.44 -20.63 -5.51
CA LYS A 91 -20.58 -21.54 -5.60
C LYS A 91 -21.54 -21.17 -6.72
N ASP A 92 -21.91 -19.89 -6.82
CA ASP A 92 -22.77 -19.40 -7.91
C ASP A 92 -22.10 -19.52 -9.28
N MET A 93 -20.81 -19.19 -9.37
CA MET A 93 -20.05 -19.20 -10.61
C MET A 93 -19.91 -20.62 -11.18
N THR A 94 -19.76 -21.61 -10.30
CA THR A 94 -19.54 -23.01 -10.62
C THR A 94 -20.82 -23.85 -10.60
N ASP A 95 -22.00 -23.21 -10.50
CA ASP A 95 -23.30 -23.89 -10.38
C ASP A 95 -23.33 -24.94 -9.23
N GLY A 96 -22.62 -24.66 -8.13
CA GLY A 96 -22.51 -25.50 -6.95
C GLY A 96 -21.46 -26.60 -6.99
N MET A 97 -20.69 -26.74 -8.08
CA MET A 97 -19.64 -27.76 -8.21
C MET A 97 -18.46 -27.52 -7.27
N CYS A 98 -18.09 -26.26 -7.06
CA CYS A 98 -17.00 -25.87 -6.18
C CYS A 98 -17.51 -24.81 -5.20
N ASP A 99 -16.96 -24.80 -4.00
CA ASP A 99 -17.36 -23.86 -2.95
C ASP A 99 -16.17 -23.22 -2.24
N GLN A 100 -14.95 -23.66 -2.54
CA GLN A 100 -13.74 -23.14 -1.92
C GLN A 100 -12.56 -23.13 -2.90
N ILE A 101 -11.48 -22.47 -2.46
CA ILE A 101 -10.17 -22.57 -3.09
C ILE A 101 -9.26 -23.40 -2.20
N SER A 102 -8.56 -24.35 -2.81
CA SER A 102 -7.52 -25.12 -2.14
C SER A 102 -6.16 -24.82 -2.77
N ILE A 103 -5.08 -25.18 -2.06
CA ILE A 103 -3.73 -25.10 -2.58
C ILE A 103 -3.00 -26.43 -2.37
N SER A 104 -2.30 -26.88 -3.41
CA SER A 104 -1.41 -28.04 -3.33
C SER A 104 -0.15 -27.79 -4.13
N LYS A 105 1.02 -27.94 -3.49
CA LYS A 105 2.35 -27.72 -4.11
C LYS A 105 2.46 -26.39 -4.87
N GLY A 106 1.89 -25.32 -4.32
CA GLY A 106 1.90 -23.98 -4.91
C GLY A 106 0.88 -23.76 -6.03
N THR A 107 0.06 -24.75 -6.37
CA THR A 107 -1.01 -24.65 -7.36
C THR A 107 -2.35 -24.47 -6.66
N LEU A 108 -3.11 -23.48 -7.10
CA LEU A 108 -4.44 -23.15 -6.62
C LEU A 108 -5.50 -23.91 -7.42
N TYR A 109 -6.54 -24.40 -6.74
CA TYR A 109 -7.63 -25.12 -7.36
C TYR A 109 -8.98 -24.59 -6.90
N PHE A 110 -9.94 -24.55 -7.82
CA PHE A 110 -11.34 -24.64 -7.45
C PHE A 110 -11.59 -26.03 -6.88
N ALA A 111 -12.20 -26.07 -5.70
CA ALA A 111 -12.34 -27.28 -4.92
C ALA A 111 -13.69 -27.32 -4.22
N HIS A 112 -14.05 -28.53 -3.79
CA HIS A 112 -15.16 -28.80 -2.89
C HIS A 112 -14.73 -29.81 -1.84
N THR A 113 -15.63 -30.06 -0.89
CA THR A 113 -15.43 -31.05 0.16
C THR A 113 -16.36 -32.24 -0.05
N GLU A 114 -15.82 -33.45 -0.01
CA GLU A 114 -16.61 -34.69 -0.07
C GLU A 114 -16.25 -35.62 1.09
N GLU A 115 -17.22 -36.43 1.51
CA GLU A 115 -16.96 -37.54 2.43
C GLU A 115 -16.56 -38.79 1.62
N ILE A 116 -15.29 -39.19 1.75
CA ILE A 116 -14.73 -40.36 1.09
C ILE A 116 -14.25 -41.32 2.18
N GLU A 117 -14.89 -42.48 2.27
CA GLU A 117 -14.56 -43.54 3.26
C GLU A 117 -14.68 -43.06 4.72
N GLY A 118 -15.73 -42.29 5.04
CA GLY A 118 -15.95 -41.76 6.38
C GLY A 118 -15.02 -40.60 6.77
N LYS A 119 -14.26 -40.06 5.81
CA LYS A 119 -13.35 -38.93 6.02
C LYS A 119 -13.70 -37.78 5.08
N ILE A 120 -13.82 -36.60 5.66
CA ILE A 120 -13.95 -35.34 4.94
C ILE A 120 -12.63 -35.07 4.19
N LYS A 121 -12.69 -35.00 2.85
CA LYS A 121 -11.54 -34.72 1.99
C LYS A 121 -11.85 -33.51 1.10
N VAL A 122 -10.82 -32.70 0.86
CA VAL A 122 -10.87 -31.63 -0.14
C VAL A 122 -10.52 -32.23 -1.50
N VAL A 123 -11.42 -32.06 -2.46
CA VAL A 123 -11.26 -32.56 -3.83
C VAL A 123 -10.97 -31.36 -4.75
N ASN A 124 -9.91 -31.46 -5.55
CA ASN A 124 -9.48 -30.41 -6.47
C ASN A 124 -10.06 -30.67 -7.85
N ASP A 125 -10.99 -29.83 -8.31
CA ASP A 125 -11.70 -30.01 -9.58
C ASP A 125 -10.99 -29.38 -10.77
N LYS A 126 -10.62 -28.09 -10.63
CA LYS A 126 -10.07 -27.30 -11.73
C LYS A 126 -8.95 -26.41 -11.24
N GLU A 127 -7.85 -26.38 -11.99
CA GLU A 127 -6.73 -25.48 -11.71
C GLU A 127 -7.15 -24.01 -11.87
N LEU A 128 -7.07 -23.24 -10.79
CA LEU A 128 -7.27 -21.80 -10.77
C LEU A 128 -5.99 -21.07 -11.21
N GLY A 129 -4.83 -21.58 -10.80
CA GLY A 129 -3.54 -20.99 -11.13
C GLY A 129 -2.47 -21.28 -10.10
N LYS A 130 -1.58 -20.33 -9.82
CA LYS A 130 -0.41 -20.56 -8.97
C LYS A 130 -0.18 -19.44 -7.97
N PHE A 131 0.32 -19.84 -6.81
CA PHE A 131 0.82 -18.94 -5.78
C PHE A 131 2.29 -18.60 -6.04
N PHE A 132 2.64 -17.33 -5.85
CA PHE A 132 4.00 -16.82 -5.97
C PHE A 132 4.36 -15.96 -4.76
N ALA A 133 5.52 -16.23 -4.17
CA ALA A 133 6.13 -15.35 -3.19
C ALA A 133 7.15 -14.46 -3.90
N LEU A 134 6.96 -13.14 -3.88
CA LEU A 134 7.84 -12.20 -4.56
C LEU A 134 9.29 -12.29 -4.05
N SER A 135 9.47 -12.58 -2.75
CA SER A 135 10.77 -12.86 -2.14
C SER A 135 11.54 -14.03 -2.78
N ARG A 136 10.85 -14.93 -3.50
CA ARG A 136 11.42 -16.08 -4.19
C ARG A 136 11.43 -15.95 -5.73
N GLN A 137 11.24 -14.75 -6.28
CA GLN A 137 11.09 -14.56 -7.74
C GLN A 137 12.15 -15.27 -8.59
N ASN A 138 13.40 -15.32 -8.11
CA ASN A 138 14.51 -15.92 -8.87
C ASN A 138 14.29 -17.40 -9.19
N ARG A 139 13.50 -18.12 -8.37
CA ARG A 139 13.22 -19.55 -8.57
C ARG A 139 12.20 -19.83 -9.67
N TYR A 140 11.44 -18.82 -10.11
CA TYR A 140 10.34 -19.00 -11.06
C TYR A 140 10.77 -18.84 -12.53
N ARG A 141 11.97 -18.29 -12.79
CA ARG A 141 12.46 -17.98 -14.13
C ARG A 141 12.62 -19.20 -15.05
N SER A 142 12.86 -20.39 -14.49
CA SER A 142 13.07 -21.62 -15.24
C SER A 142 11.77 -22.32 -15.67
N LEU A 143 10.62 -21.83 -15.24
CA LEU A 143 9.32 -22.46 -15.49
C LEU A 143 8.54 -21.71 -16.59
N GLN A 144 7.57 -22.42 -17.19
CA GLN A 144 6.65 -21.85 -18.17
C GLN A 144 5.25 -21.72 -17.56
N TYR A 145 4.56 -20.63 -17.91
CA TYR A 145 3.24 -20.28 -17.37
C TYR A 145 2.24 -19.88 -18.48
N PRO A 146 2.02 -20.74 -19.49
CA PRO A 146 1.30 -20.35 -20.72
C PRO A 146 -0.17 -19.98 -20.49
N LYS A 147 -0.79 -20.49 -19.43
CA LYS A 147 -2.20 -20.26 -19.10
C LYS A 147 -2.43 -19.13 -18.09
N ILE A 148 -1.39 -18.56 -17.50
CA ILE A 148 -1.56 -17.47 -16.53
C ILE A 148 -1.77 -16.16 -17.28
N TRP A 149 -2.93 -15.53 -17.14
CA TRP A 149 -3.30 -14.29 -17.84
C TRP A 149 -3.50 -13.09 -16.91
N ASN A 150 -3.75 -13.37 -15.64
CA ASN A 150 -3.95 -12.36 -14.61
C ASN A 150 -2.92 -12.57 -13.50
N MET A 151 -2.27 -11.50 -13.05
CA MET A 151 -1.43 -11.48 -11.86
C MET A 151 -2.08 -10.58 -10.83
N LEU A 152 -2.29 -11.08 -9.62
CA LEU A 152 -2.92 -10.36 -8.51
C LEU A 152 -1.92 -10.25 -7.37
N PHE A 153 -1.43 -9.04 -7.10
CA PHE A 153 -0.59 -8.77 -5.94
C PHE A 153 -1.41 -8.02 -4.89
N GLU A 154 -1.71 -8.73 -3.79
CA GLU A 154 -2.39 -8.18 -2.61
C GLU A 154 -1.42 -7.54 -1.63
N GLU A 155 -1.90 -6.50 -0.93
CA GLU A 155 -1.14 -5.73 0.06
C GLU A 155 0.19 -5.17 -0.48
N VAL A 156 0.12 -4.61 -1.69
CA VAL A 156 1.27 -3.99 -2.39
C VAL A 156 1.90 -2.86 -1.59
N ILE A 157 1.10 -2.09 -0.85
CA ILE A 157 1.62 -1.13 0.14
C ILE A 157 1.40 -1.71 1.53
N THR A 158 2.46 -1.70 2.34
CA THR A 158 2.49 -2.27 3.68
C THR A 158 3.22 -1.37 4.65
N ASP A 159 2.91 -1.51 5.93
CA ASP A 159 3.66 -1.01 7.08
C ASP A 159 4.79 -1.96 7.51
N GLY A 160 4.67 -3.27 7.20
CA GLY A 160 5.61 -4.33 7.57
C GLY A 160 6.94 -4.37 6.79
N GLY A 161 7.17 -3.38 5.92
CA GLY A 161 8.42 -3.21 5.17
C GLY A 161 8.42 -3.84 3.78
N PHE A 162 9.22 -3.24 2.89
CA PHE A 162 9.37 -3.67 1.50
C PHE A 162 10.61 -4.53 1.32
N LEU A 163 10.60 -5.39 0.29
CA LEU A 163 11.79 -6.06 -0.17
C LEU A 163 12.77 -5.05 -0.78
N SER A 164 14.08 -5.32 -0.69
CA SER A 164 15.07 -4.56 -1.45
C SER A 164 14.78 -4.67 -2.95
N SER A 165 14.72 -3.54 -3.66
CA SER A 165 14.38 -3.44 -5.10
C SER A 165 13.07 -4.19 -5.43
N GLU A 166 12.03 -4.01 -4.60
CA GLU A 166 10.73 -4.67 -4.77
C GLU A 166 10.06 -4.37 -6.13
N PRO A 167 10.03 -3.11 -6.62
CA PRO A 167 9.45 -2.81 -7.92
C PRO A 167 10.14 -3.57 -9.06
N GLU A 168 11.47 -3.65 -9.05
CA GLU A 168 12.25 -4.39 -10.05
C GLU A 168 11.99 -5.89 -9.95
N LYS A 169 11.91 -6.45 -8.73
CA LYS A 169 11.56 -7.85 -8.51
C LYS A 169 10.17 -8.17 -9.06
N LEU A 170 9.21 -7.27 -8.85
CA LEU A 170 7.84 -7.45 -9.35
C LEU A 170 7.81 -7.41 -10.86
N MET A 171 8.51 -6.46 -11.49
CA MET A 171 8.58 -6.39 -12.96
C MET A 171 9.30 -7.59 -13.57
N ASN A 172 10.35 -8.11 -12.91
CA ASN A 172 11.00 -9.35 -13.33
C ASN A 172 10.04 -10.56 -13.26
N LEU A 173 9.22 -10.66 -12.21
CA LEU A 173 8.22 -11.72 -12.09
C LEU A 173 7.12 -11.56 -13.14
N TYR A 174 6.64 -10.34 -13.32
CA TYR A 174 5.64 -9.97 -14.32
C TYR A 174 6.09 -10.33 -15.74
N SER A 175 7.32 -9.97 -16.13
CA SER A 175 7.88 -10.32 -17.44
C SER A 175 8.15 -11.82 -17.59
N THR A 176 8.59 -12.50 -16.52
CA THR A 176 8.82 -13.96 -16.52
C THR A 176 7.54 -14.73 -16.83
N ILE A 177 6.42 -14.32 -16.22
CA ILE A 177 5.13 -14.97 -16.38
C ILE A 177 4.48 -14.52 -17.69
N GLY A 178 4.37 -13.21 -17.90
CA GLY A 178 3.69 -12.59 -19.04
C GLY A 178 4.35 -12.86 -20.39
N ARG A 179 5.69 -12.85 -20.48
CA ARG A 179 6.48 -13.02 -21.71
C ARG A 179 5.90 -12.23 -22.90
N ASP A 180 5.70 -10.93 -22.72
CA ASP A 180 5.17 -10.01 -23.75
C ASP A 180 3.79 -10.36 -24.31
N ARG A 181 3.02 -11.24 -23.65
CA ARG A 181 1.68 -11.60 -24.11
C ARG A 181 0.74 -10.38 -24.00
N PRO A 182 0.20 -9.87 -25.12
CA PRO A 182 -0.73 -8.75 -25.09
C PRO A 182 -1.99 -9.15 -24.33
N GLY A 183 -2.43 -8.29 -23.41
CA GLY A 183 -3.58 -8.54 -22.55
C GLY A 183 -3.26 -9.26 -21.23
N PHE A 184 -1.98 -9.55 -20.94
CA PHE A 184 -1.56 -10.00 -19.61
C PHE A 184 -1.71 -8.86 -18.58
N LYS A 185 -2.56 -9.01 -17.57
CA LYS A 185 -2.86 -7.94 -16.61
C LYS A 185 -2.19 -8.16 -15.26
N LEU A 186 -1.62 -7.10 -14.68
CA LEU A 186 -1.19 -7.05 -13.28
C LEU A 186 -2.12 -6.15 -12.48
N TYR A 187 -2.74 -6.71 -11.46
CA TYR A 187 -3.55 -5.99 -10.49
C TYR A 187 -2.76 -5.80 -9.20
N LEU A 188 -2.57 -4.55 -8.82
CA LEU A 188 -1.98 -4.15 -7.55
C LEU A 188 -3.10 -3.73 -6.60
N ILE A 189 -3.28 -4.45 -5.51
CA ILE A 189 -4.30 -4.12 -4.52
C ILE A 189 -3.62 -3.66 -3.24
N SER A 190 -4.08 -2.53 -2.72
CA SER A 190 -3.65 -2.05 -1.41
C SER A 190 -4.80 -1.43 -0.63
N ASN A 191 -4.84 -1.74 0.66
CA ASN A 191 -5.73 -1.08 1.62
C ASN A 191 -5.07 0.13 2.29
N LEU A 192 -3.73 0.19 2.26
CA LEU A 192 -2.96 1.33 2.72
C LEU A 192 -2.70 2.28 1.55
N VAL A 193 -3.00 3.56 1.76
CA VAL A 193 -2.68 4.65 0.82
C VAL A 193 -1.57 5.48 1.44
N THR A 194 -0.39 5.42 0.84
CA THR A 194 0.73 6.29 1.24
C THR A 194 1.50 6.73 0.00
N PRO A 195 1.80 8.03 -0.15
CA PRO A 195 2.60 8.52 -1.26
C PRO A 195 4.06 8.03 -1.17
N VAL A 196 4.53 7.66 0.03
CA VAL A 196 5.91 7.21 0.28
C VAL A 196 5.96 5.69 0.26
N ASN A 197 6.10 5.14 -0.93
CA ASN A 197 6.26 3.72 -1.19
C ASN A 197 7.22 3.55 -2.39
N PRO A 198 7.89 2.39 -2.54
CA PRO A 198 8.89 2.21 -3.59
C PRO A 198 8.30 2.27 -5.01
N TYR A 199 7.00 1.95 -5.18
CA TYR A 199 6.35 2.01 -6.49
C TYR A 199 6.08 3.44 -6.94
N SER A 200 5.78 4.38 -6.03
CA SER A 200 5.56 5.79 -6.38
C SER A 200 6.75 6.39 -7.13
N ASN A 201 7.96 6.17 -6.63
CA ASN A 201 9.18 6.71 -7.22
C ASN A 201 9.58 5.92 -8.47
N SER A 202 9.63 4.59 -8.38
CA SER A 202 10.08 3.77 -9.51
C SER A 202 9.15 3.87 -10.72
N TRP A 203 7.84 4.04 -10.51
CA TRP A 203 6.84 3.96 -11.58
C TRP A 203 6.09 5.28 -11.83
N GLY A 204 6.46 6.36 -11.15
CA GLY A 204 5.84 7.69 -11.32
C GLY A 204 4.36 7.75 -10.91
N ILE A 205 3.94 6.92 -9.96
CA ILE A 205 2.56 6.85 -9.45
C ILE A 205 2.47 7.65 -8.15
N TYR A 206 2.31 8.97 -8.27
CA TYR A 206 2.26 9.87 -7.12
C TYR A 206 0.85 10.00 -6.56
N MET A 207 0.51 9.16 -5.57
CA MET A 207 -0.83 9.08 -4.98
C MET A 207 -1.33 10.41 -4.38
N ASP A 208 -0.42 11.23 -3.86
CA ASP A 208 -0.68 12.56 -3.30
C ASP A 208 -1.09 13.60 -4.35
N ARG A 209 -0.84 13.31 -5.63
CA ARG A 209 -1.14 14.21 -6.76
C ARG A 209 -2.40 13.79 -7.52
N THR A 210 -3.09 12.75 -7.05
CA THR A 210 -4.30 12.20 -7.68
C THR A 210 -5.50 12.57 -6.83
N LYS A 211 -6.58 13.08 -7.44
CA LYS A 211 -7.83 13.36 -6.72
C LYS A 211 -8.67 12.08 -6.56
N PRO A 212 -9.51 11.97 -5.52
CA PRO A 212 -10.47 10.87 -5.45
C PRO A 212 -11.36 10.81 -6.71
N GLY A 213 -11.45 9.63 -7.31
CA GLY A 213 -12.10 9.33 -8.59
C GLY A 213 -11.24 9.53 -9.84
N GLU A 214 -10.01 9.98 -9.70
CA GLU A 214 -9.13 10.22 -10.83
C GLU A 214 -8.32 8.97 -11.17
N VAL A 215 -8.32 8.63 -12.46
CA VAL A 215 -7.39 7.65 -13.03
C VAL A 215 -6.23 8.39 -13.65
N ARG A 216 -5.02 8.10 -13.18
CA ARG A 216 -3.78 8.63 -13.73
C ARG A 216 -3.04 7.54 -14.49
N LEU A 217 -2.72 7.84 -15.75
CA LEU A 217 -1.92 6.97 -16.59
C LEU A 217 -0.44 7.35 -16.50
N THR A 218 0.41 6.36 -16.29
CA THR A 218 1.87 6.51 -16.32
C THR A 218 2.49 5.44 -17.22
N LYS A 219 3.56 5.79 -17.94
CA LYS A 219 4.33 4.87 -18.77
C LYS A 219 5.58 4.44 -18.01
N LEU A 220 5.76 3.13 -17.86
CA LEU A 220 6.98 2.52 -17.35
C LEU A 220 7.79 2.01 -18.54
N TYR A 221 8.79 2.80 -18.96
CA TYR A 221 9.65 2.48 -20.09
C TYR A 221 10.65 1.37 -19.74
N LEU A 222 10.90 0.49 -20.72
CA LEU A 222 11.70 -0.72 -20.54
C LEU A 222 13.15 -0.56 -21.01
N GLY A 223 13.49 0.54 -21.70
CA GLY A 223 14.79 0.68 -22.36
C GLY A 223 14.99 -0.25 -23.56
N GLU A 224 13.91 -0.91 -24.01
CA GLU A 224 13.86 -1.74 -25.21
C GLU A 224 13.10 -1.00 -26.31
N TYR A 225 13.47 -1.21 -27.57
CA TYR A 225 12.82 -0.58 -28.71
C TYR A 225 12.14 -1.64 -29.57
N ASP A 226 10.97 -1.32 -30.10
CA ASP A 226 10.29 -2.16 -31.09
C ASP A 226 10.94 -2.04 -32.49
N GLU A 227 10.42 -2.80 -33.45
CA GLU A 227 10.91 -2.82 -34.84
C GLU A 227 10.78 -1.45 -35.55
N GLU A 228 9.89 -0.58 -35.05
CA GLU A 228 9.62 0.76 -35.56
C GLU A 228 10.49 1.83 -34.87
N GLY A 229 11.30 1.43 -33.89
CA GLY A 229 12.18 2.32 -33.13
C GLY A 229 11.47 3.07 -31.99
N ASN A 230 10.25 2.68 -31.61
CA ASN A 230 9.57 3.24 -30.45
C ASN A 230 10.00 2.50 -29.18
N GLU A 231 10.23 3.26 -28.10
CA GLU A 231 10.57 2.65 -26.81
C GLU A 231 9.36 1.91 -26.24
N ARG A 232 9.56 0.63 -25.89
CA ARG A 232 8.55 -0.22 -25.26
C ARG A 232 8.29 0.24 -23.84
N TYR A 233 7.03 0.24 -23.46
CA TYR A 233 6.59 0.60 -22.12
C TYR A 233 5.42 -0.26 -21.66
N TYR A 234 5.29 -0.43 -20.35
CA TYR A 234 4.04 -0.84 -19.72
C TYR A 234 3.20 0.38 -19.39
N LEU A 235 1.91 0.33 -19.69
CA LEU A 235 0.95 1.35 -19.32
C LEU A 235 0.36 1.02 -17.95
N ILE A 236 0.46 1.96 -17.01
CA ILE A 236 -0.02 1.80 -15.64
C ILE A 236 -1.18 2.75 -15.39
N ALA A 237 -2.30 2.22 -14.88
CA ALA A 237 -3.43 3.00 -14.41
C ALA A 237 -3.47 3.02 -12.88
N GLY A 238 -3.07 4.14 -12.28
CA GLY A 238 -3.29 4.41 -10.86
C GLY A 238 -4.65 5.05 -10.64
N HIS A 239 -5.54 4.39 -9.91
CA HIS A 239 -6.89 4.90 -9.65
C HIS A 239 -7.09 5.13 -8.15
N TYR A 240 -7.23 6.40 -7.76
CA TYR A 240 -7.67 6.73 -6.42
C TYR A 240 -9.19 6.62 -6.33
N LEU A 241 -9.74 5.61 -5.68
CA LEU A 241 -11.20 5.43 -5.61
C LEU A 241 -11.87 6.47 -4.68
N LYS A 242 -13.04 6.98 -5.06
CA LYS A 242 -13.85 7.89 -4.22
C LYS A 242 -14.34 7.21 -2.95
N ASP A 243 -14.47 7.94 -1.85
CA ASP A 243 -15.14 7.43 -0.65
C ASP A 243 -16.67 7.45 -0.82
N LEU A 244 -17.32 6.28 -0.89
CA LEU A 244 -18.79 6.19 -1.03
C LEU A 244 -19.56 6.54 0.25
N ASN A 245 -18.88 6.61 1.40
CA ASN A 245 -19.47 6.95 2.69
C ASN A 245 -18.72 8.12 3.31
N GLN A 246 -18.89 9.32 2.78
CA GLN A 246 -18.57 10.51 3.58
C GLN A 246 -19.64 10.64 4.65
N LEU A 247 -19.25 10.45 5.93
CA LEU A 247 -20.04 10.97 7.03
C LEU A 247 -20.23 12.47 6.79
N SER A 248 -21.46 12.98 6.92
CA SER A 248 -21.71 14.40 6.73
C SER A 248 -20.86 15.24 7.70
N GLU A 249 -20.53 16.49 7.36
CA GLU A 249 -19.82 17.38 8.30
C GLU A 249 -20.51 17.48 9.67
N ALA A 250 -21.84 17.33 9.69
CA ALA A 250 -22.64 17.32 10.91
C ALA A 250 -22.36 16.08 11.78
N ASP A 251 -22.18 14.91 11.17
CA ASP A 251 -21.85 13.66 11.87
C ASP A 251 -20.41 13.63 12.40
N LEU A 252 -19.48 14.25 11.65
CA LEU A 252 -18.10 14.46 12.09
C LEU A 252 -18.03 15.43 13.29
N LYS A 253 -18.84 16.49 13.30
CA LYS A 253 -18.92 17.44 14.43
C LYS A 253 -19.57 16.82 15.67
N LYS A 254 -20.59 15.98 15.51
CA LYS A 254 -21.34 15.35 16.63
C LYS A 254 -20.52 14.29 17.37
N ASN A 255 -19.59 13.63 16.69
CA ASN A 255 -18.75 12.56 17.25
C ASN A 255 -17.40 13.03 17.82
N LYS A 256 -17.18 14.35 17.99
CA LYS A 256 -15.93 14.91 18.57
C LYS A 256 -15.52 14.32 19.92
N ARG A 257 -16.46 13.76 20.71
CA ARG A 257 -16.18 13.12 22.02
C ARG A 257 -15.85 11.63 21.94
N ASN A 258 -16.14 10.95 20.83
CA ASN A 258 -15.89 9.52 20.64
C ASN A 258 -15.06 9.28 19.37
N ARG A 259 -13.79 9.75 19.41
CA ARG A 259 -12.78 9.55 18.35
C ARG A 259 -12.58 8.07 17.95
N ILE A 260 -12.94 7.15 18.84
CA ILE A 260 -12.86 5.69 18.62
C ILE A 260 -13.81 5.21 17.52
N LYS A 261 -15.04 5.75 17.43
CA LYS A 261 -16.02 5.32 16.43
C LYS A 261 -15.84 6.00 15.08
N THR A 262 -15.33 7.24 15.03
CA THR A 262 -15.19 7.98 13.77
C THR A 262 -14.08 7.45 12.90
N GLY A 263 -12.95 7.03 13.45
CA GLY A 263 -11.86 6.56 12.61
C GLY A 263 -12.02 5.09 12.13
N ILE A 264 -12.78 4.25 12.84
CA ILE A 264 -13.17 2.91 12.36
C ILE A 264 -14.13 3.07 11.16
N ALA A 265 -15.02 4.06 11.22
CA ALA A 265 -15.95 4.38 10.14
C ALA A 265 -15.31 5.19 8.97
N SER A 266 -14.26 5.97 9.24
CA SER A 266 -13.56 6.77 8.23
C SER A 266 -12.29 6.12 7.67
N ASN A 267 -12.02 4.85 8.00
CA ASN A 267 -10.82 4.11 7.56
C ASN A 267 -9.47 4.76 7.94
N ARG A 268 -9.44 5.68 8.92
CA ARG A 268 -8.22 6.37 9.39
C ARG A 268 -7.45 5.62 10.50
N TRP A 269 -7.84 4.38 10.86
CA TRP A 269 -7.31 3.69 12.06
C TRP A 269 -5.99 2.94 11.89
N ASP A 270 -5.61 2.51 10.67
CA ASP A 270 -4.27 1.92 10.46
C ASP A 270 -3.14 2.92 10.68
N GLU A 271 -3.55 4.16 10.64
CA GLU A 271 -2.74 5.33 10.82
C GLU A 271 -2.59 5.64 12.34
N ALA A 272 -3.51 5.18 13.21
CA ALA A 272 -3.71 5.69 14.57
C ALA A 272 -2.99 4.95 15.72
N ARG A 273 -2.06 4.03 15.48
CA ARG A 273 -1.35 3.33 16.57
C ARG A 273 0.08 3.84 16.74
N LEU A 274 0.30 4.51 17.89
CA LEU A 274 1.41 4.34 18.86
C LEU A 274 2.14 5.60 19.35
N TYR A 275 1.82 6.82 18.89
CA TYR A 275 2.71 7.95 19.18
C TYR A 275 1.97 9.26 19.46
N PRO A 276 2.57 10.17 20.24
CA PRO A 276 1.95 11.45 20.56
C PRO A 276 1.64 12.22 19.25
N VAL A 277 0.67 13.14 19.26
CA VAL A 277 0.31 13.97 18.09
C VAL A 277 0.65 15.42 18.41
N MET A 278 1.15 16.20 17.45
CA MET A 278 1.29 17.64 17.65
C MET A 278 -0.12 18.22 17.80
N ASP A 279 -0.53 18.60 19.01
CA ASP A 279 -1.84 19.21 19.19
C ASP A 279 -1.81 20.64 18.61
N LEU A 280 -2.44 20.81 17.45
CA LEU A 280 -2.43 22.07 16.71
C LEU A 280 -3.06 23.24 17.45
N LYS A 281 -3.79 23.02 18.55
CA LYS A 281 -4.17 24.11 19.47
C LYS A 281 -2.96 24.91 19.96
N PHE A 282 -1.80 24.27 19.98
CA PHE A 282 -0.55 24.85 20.45
C PHE A 282 0.42 25.15 19.31
N ILE A 283 0.10 24.90 18.03
CA ILE A 283 1.04 25.12 16.91
C ILE A 283 1.57 26.55 16.86
N LYS A 284 0.72 27.52 17.20
CA LYS A 284 1.08 28.96 17.28
C LYS A 284 1.98 29.29 18.48
N GLN A 285 2.11 28.37 19.43
CA GLN A 285 2.95 28.54 20.63
C GLN A 285 4.34 27.95 20.43
N TYR A 286 4.54 27.09 19.42
CA TYR A 286 5.87 26.61 19.06
C TYR A 286 6.64 27.70 18.32
N GLU A 287 7.87 27.92 18.73
CA GLU A 287 8.82 28.78 18.01
C GLU A 287 9.73 27.92 17.14
N ILE A 288 9.83 28.24 15.85
CA ILE A 288 10.77 27.60 14.93
C ILE A 288 12.14 28.23 15.17
N LEU A 289 13.07 27.44 15.70
CA LEU A 289 14.43 27.87 15.98
C LEU A 289 15.32 27.73 14.75
N GLU A 290 15.17 26.63 14.01
CA GLU A 290 15.98 26.33 12.83
C GLU A 290 15.18 25.49 11.82
N THR A 291 15.49 25.62 10.53
CA THR A 291 14.87 24.81 9.48
C THR A 291 15.95 24.17 8.60
N ALA A 292 15.87 22.86 8.43
CA ALA A 292 16.63 22.10 7.44
C ALA A 292 15.74 21.67 6.29
N VAL A 293 16.30 21.67 5.08
CA VAL A 293 15.66 21.09 3.90
C VAL A 293 16.57 20.01 3.35
N PHE A 294 16.02 18.83 3.11
CA PHE A 294 16.75 17.70 2.59
C PHE A 294 15.96 17.01 1.47
N GLU A 295 16.69 16.47 0.53
CA GLU A 295 16.17 15.73 -0.60
C GLU A 295 16.34 14.24 -0.32
N TRP A 296 15.29 13.46 -0.55
CA TRP A 296 15.37 12.01 -0.57
C TRP A 296 14.63 11.50 -1.80
N ASP A 297 15.37 10.80 -2.67
CA ASP A 297 14.99 10.53 -4.06
C ASP A 297 14.55 11.84 -4.74
N ASP A 298 13.35 11.90 -5.32
CA ASP A 298 12.79 13.10 -5.97
C ASP A 298 11.87 13.93 -5.05
N MET A 299 11.93 13.69 -3.74
CA MET A 299 11.07 14.35 -2.76
C MET A 299 11.86 15.29 -1.85
N MET A 300 11.34 16.51 -1.72
CA MET A 300 11.87 17.52 -0.82
C MET A 300 11.17 17.45 0.53
N PHE A 301 11.95 17.30 1.58
CA PHE A 301 11.53 17.31 2.97
C PHE A 301 12.08 18.53 3.69
N GLN A 302 11.33 19.00 4.68
CA GLN A 302 11.68 20.10 5.55
C GLN A 302 11.59 19.60 6.99
N MET A 303 12.64 19.84 7.78
CA MET A 303 12.66 19.64 9.22
C MET A 303 12.71 20.99 9.92
N ASP A 304 11.70 21.30 10.73
CA ASP A 304 11.66 22.49 11.58
C ASP A 304 12.04 22.06 13.01
N ILE A 305 13.10 22.64 13.59
CA ILE A 305 13.41 22.49 15.02
C ILE A 305 12.53 23.47 15.80
N LEU A 306 11.69 22.92 16.66
CA LEU A 306 10.74 23.68 17.47
C LEU A 306 11.15 23.64 18.95
N GLU A 307 11.04 24.76 19.65
CA GLU A 307 11.04 24.72 21.11
C GLU A 307 9.66 24.30 21.62
N VAL A 308 9.60 23.34 22.55
CA VAL A 308 8.34 22.89 23.16
C VAL A 308 7.96 23.81 24.34
N PRO A 309 6.83 24.53 24.26
CA PRO A 309 6.32 25.37 25.34
C PRO A 309 6.14 24.59 26.65
N ARG A 310 6.50 25.23 27.76
CA ARG A 310 6.50 24.59 29.09
C ARG A 310 5.14 23.99 29.48
N ASN A 311 4.04 24.64 29.09
CA ASN A 311 2.66 24.23 29.37
C ASN A 311 2.22 22.94 28.66
N ILE A 312 2.96 22.51 27.63
CA ILE A 312 2.61 21.32 26.83
C ILE A 312 3.65 20.20 26.87
N ARG A 313 4.81 20.39 27.54
CA ARG A 313 5.85 19.35 27.71
C ARG A 313 5.30 18.06 28.30
N LYS A 314 4.32 18.14 29.21
CA LYS A 314 3.62 16.98 29.81
C LYS A 314 2.90 16.07 28.81
N LEU A 315 2.65 16.52 27.58
CA LEU A 315 2.05 15.69 26.54
C LEU A 315 3.06 14.70 25.91
N TYR A 316 4.34 14.89 26.18
CA TYR A 316 5.46 14.14 25.63
C TYR A 316 6.18 13.29 26.68
N LEU A 317 5.64 13.24 27.89
CA LEU A 317 6.18 12.52 29.05
C LEU A 317 5.27 11.35 29.38
N GLU A 318 5.82 10.27 29.92
CA GLU A 318 5.01 9.14 30.43
C GLU A 318 4.18 9.56 31.66
N GLU A 319 3.09 8.84 31.99
CA GLU A 319 2.10 9.26 33.01
C GLU A 319 2.71 9.54 34.40
N ASP A 320 3.88 8.97 34.69
CA ASP A 320 4.60 9.10 35.96
C ASP A 320 5.79 10.10 35.92
N GLU A 321 6.08 10.69 34.77
CA GLU A 321 7.22 11.60 34.59
C GLU A 321 6.85 13.06 34.90
N GLN A 322 7.63 13.70 35.77
CA GLN A 322 7.47 15.11 36.08
C GLN A 322 7.89 15.99 34.89
N PRO A 323 7.18 17.12 34.63
CA PRO A 323 7.58 18.08 33.60
C PRO A 323 9.04 18.49 33.77
N MET A 324 9.89 18.15 32.79
CA MET A 324 11.32 18.52 32.82
C MET A 324 11.47 20.04 32.99
N GLN A 325 12.33 20.46 33.92
CA GLN A 325 12.69 21.88 34.08
C GLN A 325 13.49 22.38 32.85
N GLU A 326 14.21 21.47 32.20
CA GLU A 326 15.02 21.75 31.02
C GLU A 326 14.18 22.02 29.76
N THR A 327 14.73 22.83 28.85
CA THR A 327 14.12 23.10 27.54
C THR A 327 14.08 21.82 26.71
N MET A 328 12.96 21.60 26.03
CA MET A 328 12.72 20.43 25.17
C MET A 328 12.58 20.92 23.73
N PHE A 329 13.21 20.20 22.80
CA PHE A 329 13.18 20.52 21.37
C PHE A 329 12.50 19.43 20.55
N LEU A 330 11.87 19.81 19.45
CA LEU A 330 11.18 18.91 18.53
C LEU A 330 11.71 19.10 17.11
N GLY A 331 12.30 18.07 16.50
CA GLY A 331 12.62 18.09 15.08
C GLY A 331 11.42 17.64 14.25
N TYR A 332 10.61 18.57 13.76
CA TYR A 332 9.39 18.31 13.00
C TYR A 332 9.65 18.15 11.50
N ILE A 333 9.57 16.93 11.00
CA ILE A 333 9.81 16.57 9.59
C ILE A 333 8.49 16.49 8.81
N ARG A 334 8.45 17.21 7.69
CA ARG A 334 7.34 17.21 6.72
C ARG A 334 7.85 17.25 5.29
N ARG A 335 6.97 17.02 4.31
CA ARG A 335 7.30 17.34 2.92
C ARG A 335 7.24 18.86 2.72
N LYS A 336 8.17 19.43 1.94
CA LYS A 336 8.24 20.88 1.72
C LYS A 336 6.98 21.43 1.03
N SER A 337 6.32 20.60 0.22
CA SER A 337 5.09 20.96 -0.50
C SER A 337 3.80 20.84 0.33
N THR A 338 3.89 20.52 1.63
CA THR A 338 2.73 20.35 2.51
C THR A 338 2.70 21.39 3.62
N GLU A 339 1.57 22.09 3.76
CA GLU A 339 1.29 22.92 4.94
C GLU A 339 1.09 22.03 6.18
N PRO A 340 1.40 22.51 7.40
CA PRO A 340 1.17 21.76 8.63
C PRO A 340 -0.33 21.44 8.79
N PHE A 341 -0.69 20.17 9.00
CA PHE A 341 -2.08 19.70 9.04
C PHE A 341 -2.57 19.40 10.47
N GLU A 342 -3.88 19.57 10.72
CA GLU A 342 -4.55 19.46 12.05
C GLU A 342 -4.43 18.12 12.80
N GLU A 343 -3.81 17.12 12.18
CA GLU A 343 -3.72 15.74 12.68
C GLU A 343 -2.32 15.14 12.54
N THR A 344 -1.26 15.98 12.50
CA THR A 344 0.09 15.50 12.26
C THR A 344 0.63 14.70 13.44
N ARG A 345 0.82 13.39 13.24
CA ARG A 345 1.38 12.48 14.24
C ARG A 345 2.83 12.83 14.51
N LEU A 346 3.27 12.45 15.69
CA LEU A 346 4.67 12.50 16.08
C LEU A 346 5.19 11.07 16.02
N TYR A 347 6.44 10.91 15.67
CA TYR A 347 7.18 9.67 15.90
C TYR A 347 8.23 10.02 16.94
N THR A 348 8.70 9.10 17.75
CA THR A 348 9.72 9.41 18.77
C THR A 348 10.75 8.28 18.80
N ASN A 349 12.03 8.64 18.87
CA ASN A 349 13.08 7.71 19.23
C ASN A 349 13.98 8.40 20.26
N ASN A 350 14.12 7.76 21.43
CA ASN A 350 14.99 8.20 22.50
C ASN A 350 16.47 8.08 22.03
N PRO A 351 17.27 9.17 22.05
CA PRO A 351 18.64 9.18 21.54
C PRO A 351 19.62 8.27 22.30
N ASP A 352 19.25 7.71 23.47
CA ASP A 352 20.16 6.96 24.35
C ASP A 352 20.52 5.52 23.91
N ARG A 353 20.09 5.05 22.73
CA ARG A 353 20.34 3.66 22.25
C ARG A 353 21.07 3.57 20.90
N LEU A 354 22.12 4.37 20.71
CA LEU A 354 22.87 4.45 19.45
C LEU A 354 24.09 3.50 19.40
N SER A 355 24.00 2.43 18.62
CA SER A 355 25.17 1.74 18.06
C SER A 355 25.07 1.57 16.53
N ILE A 356 25.90 2.36 15.83
CA ILE A 356 26.70 2.05 14.63
C ILE A 356 25.97 1.43 13.41
N TYR A 357 25.76 2.17 12.30
CA TYR A 357 25.83 1.66 10.90
C TYR A 357 25.99 2.82 9.85
N ALA A 358 26.76 2.62 8.78
CA ALA A 358 27.23 3.63 7.79
C ALA A 358 26.30 3.85 6.55
N THR A 359 26.47 4.98 5.81
CA THR A 359 25.61 5.41 4.67
C THR A 359 26.21 5.28 3.25
N LYS A 360 25.29 5.17 2.26
CA LYS A 360 25.46 5.52 0.84
C LYS A 360 24.14 6.16 0.34
N GLY A 361 24.15 7.38 -0.22
CA GLY A 361 23.03 7.90 -1.06
C GLY A 361 22.28 9.19 -0.69
N PHE A 362 22.72 10.03 0.27
CA PHE A 362 22.08 11.35 0.52
C PHE A 362 22.88 12.50 -0.07
N LYS A 363 22.18 13.54 -0.57
CA LYS A 363 22.75 14.82 -0.95
C LYS A 363 22.11 15.93 -0.12
N MET A 364 22.85 16.44 0.86
CA MET A 364 22.40 17.57 1.68
C MET A 364 22.36 18.87 0.86
N VAL A 365 21.33 19.69 1.08
CA VAL A 365 21.16 20.97 0.38
C VAL A 365 21.66 22.17 1.21
N TYR A 366 21.60 22.11 2.55
CA TYR A 366 22.10 23.17 3.46
C TYR A 366 22.76 22.59 4.73
N LYS A 367 23.78 23.28 5.29
CA LYS A 367 24.57 22.88 6.49
C LYS A 367 23.76 22.96 7.79
N ILE A 368 24.00 22.02 8.72
CA ILE A 368 23.08 21.63 9.82
C ILE A 368 23.74 21.63 11.21
N ASP A 369 24.94 22.18 11.38
CA ASP A 369 25.76 22.02 12.60
C ASP A 369 24.99 22.30 13.93
N LYS A 370 24.05 23.25 13.96
CA LYS A 370 23.25 23.60 15.16
C LYS A 370 22.08 22.66 15.46
N ILE A 371 21.48 22.02 14.45
CA ILE A 371 20.29 21.17 14.61
C ILE A 371 20.62 19.93 15.44
N ILE A 372 21.79 19.34 15.20
CA ILE A 372 22.29 18.20 15.98
C ILE A 372 22.51 18.61 17.45
N ASP A 373 22.97 19.84 17.69
CA ASP A 373 23.17 20.37 19.04
C ASP A 373 21.85 20.57 19.79
N TYR A 374 20.78 21.01 19.10
CA TYR A 374 19.43 21.07 19.68
C TYR A 374 18.87 19.68 19.97
N LEU A 375 19.03 18.73 19.04
CA LEU A 375 18.49 17.38 19.22
C LEU A 375 19.18 16.60 20.35
N LYS A 376 20.47 16.84 20.60
CA LYS A 376 21.20 16.26 21.73
C LYS A 376 20.80 16.83 23.09
N LYS A 377 20.22 18.04 23.14
CA LYS A 377 19.75 18.70 24.37
C LYS A 377 18.28 18.36 24.64
N ASN A 378 17.97 17.09 24.91
CA ASN A 378 16.61 16.59 25.13
C ASN A 378 15.68 16.78 23.92
N GLY A 379 16.20 16.54 22.71
CA GLY A 379 15.43 16.70 21.48
C GLY A 379 14.78 15.41 21.01
N TRP A 380 13.57 15.56 20.46
CA TRP A 380 12.75 14.48 19.94
C TRP A 380 12.55 14.71 18.44
N ILE A 381 12.87 13.74 17.57
CA ILE A 381 12.57 13.85 16.14
C ILE A 381 11.20 13.26 15.88
N VAL A 382 10.42 13.96 15.06
CA VAL A 382 9.00 13.80 14.82
C VAL A 382 8.72 13.87 13.33
N GLY A 383 7.84 13.02 12.78
CA GLY A 383 7.54 12.99 11.34
C GLY A 383 6.04 13.06 11.04
N CYS A 384 5.66 13.64 9.91
CA CYS A 384 4.27 13.79 9.50
C CYS A 384 3.63 12.49 8.94
N ASN A 385 2.29 12.35 9.03
CA ASN A 385 1.47 11.18 8.61
C ASN A 385 1.70 10.66 7.19
N ASN A 386 2.32 11.46 6.33
CA ASN A 386 2.64 11.07 4.96
C ASN A 386 3.92 10.21 4.87
N LEU A 387 4.59 9.94 5.99
CA LEU A 387 5.76 9.07 6.10
C LEU A 387 5.34 7.75 6.74
N VAL A 388 5.47 6.62 6.02
CA VAL A 388 5.29 5.28 6.62
C VAL A 388 6.37 5.09 7.69
N MET A 389 6.08 4.36 8.78
CA MET A 389 7.00 4.11 9.90
C MET A 389 8.41 3.75 9.44
N ASN A 390 8.55 2.79 8.52
CA ASN A 390 9.85 2.39 7.98
C ASN A 390 10.56 3.48 7.18
N SER A 391 9.82 4.40 6.53
CA SER A 391 10.41 5.55 5.85
C SER A 391 10.88 6.60 6.86
N PHE A 392 10.12 6.79 7.94
CA PHE A 392 10.54 7.63 9.05
C PHE A 392 11.78 7.06 9.75
N ASP A 393 11.81 5.78 10.08
CA ASP A 393 12.96 5.11 10.70
C ASP A 393 14.19 5.16 9.81
N GLN A 394 14.03 5.01 8.49
CA GLN A 394 15.11 5.20 7.54
C GLN A 394 15.62 6.65 7.52
N ILE A 395 14.72 7.64 7.38
CA ILE A 395 15.08 9.06 7.39
C ILE A 395 15.76 9.43 8.72
N TYR A 396 15.23 8.94 9.85
CA TYR A 396 15.76 9.12 11.19
C TYR A 396 17.16 8.52 11.33
N ALA A 397 17.34 7.25 10.95
CA ALA A 397 18.64 6.59 10.94
C ALA A 397 19.66 7.31 10.05
N LYS A 398 19.20 7.90 8.93
CA LYS A 398 20.04 8.65 7.97
C LYS A 398 20.39 10.07 8.44
N LEU A 399 19.51 10.77 9.15
CA LEU A 399 19.78 12.07 9.78
C LEU A 399 20.85 11.97 10.88
N LEU A 400 20.88 10.84 11.60
CA LEU A 400 21.91 10.54 12.61
C LEU A 400 23.32 10.35 12.02
N LEU A 401 23.43 10.24 10.68
CA LEU A 401 24.67 9.97 9.95
C LEU A 401 25.33 11.23 9.34
N LEU A 402 24.73 12.42 9.55
CA LEU A 402 25.21 13.72 9.07
C LEU A 402 26.37 14.32 9.89
N ARG A 403 27.34 13.49 10.29
CA ARG A 403 28.60 14.00 10.84
C ARG A 403 29.44 14.70 9.78
#